data_AF-A0A1W2DCP8-F1
#
_entry.id   AF-A0A1W2DCP8-F1
#
_cell.length_a   1.000
_cell.length_b   1.000
_cell.length_c   1.000
_cell.angle_alpha   90.00
_cell.angle_beta   90.00
_cell.angle_gamma   90.00
#
_symmetry.space_group_name_H-M   'P 1'
#
loop_
_entity.id
_entity.type
_entity.pdbx_description
1 polymer ?
#
loop_
_entity_poly.entity_id
_entity_poly.type
_entity_poly.pdbx_seq_one_letter_code
_entity_poly.pdbx_strand_id
1 'polypeptide(L)'
;MTGQLRSFEEIMKDRLKATQDIAAANAEQMRLNQKSSGLLVLDLKVERDGIVDSTHENEHARTEAAVEDNIRKIDRLERELSALDEELEATMKKEG
;
A
#
# COMPACT_ATOMS: atom_id res chain seq x y z
N MET A 1 20.73 -11.75 -20.92
CA MET A 1 20.03 -12.97 -20.46
C MET A 1 18.99 -13.30 -21.51
N THR A 2 18.98 -14.55 -21.95
CA THR A 2 18.13 -15.07 -23.04
C THR A 2 16.65 -14.80 -22.76
N GLY A 3 15.95 -14.22 -23.74
CA GLY A 3 14.55 -13.81 -23.71
C GLY A 3 13.58 -14.99 -23.72
N GLN A 4 13.68 -15.83 -22.70
CA GLN A 4 12.69 -16.86 -22.43
C GLN A 4 11.55 -16.17 -21.67
N LEU A 5 10.41 -16.05 -22.34
CA LEU A 5 9.18 -15.55 -21.74
C LEU A 5 8.85 -16.43 -20.54
N ARG A 6 8.45 -15.80 -19.43
CA ARG A 6 7.96 -16.51 -18.24
C ARG A 6 6.75 -17.35 -18.62
N SER A 7 6.57 -18.47 -17.94
CA SER A 7 5.40 -19.33 -18.15
C SER A 7 4.14 -18.64 -17.62
N PHE A 8 2.99 -18.96 -18.22
CA PHE A 8 1.68 -18.48 -17.76
C PHE A 8 1.45 -18.74 -16.25
N GLU A 9 1.84 -19.91 -15.74
CA GLU A 9 1.71 -20.24 -14.32
C GLU A 9 2.56 -19.36 -13.41
N GLU A 10 3.78 -18.99 -13.83
CA GLU A 10 4.64 -18.08 -13.07
C GLU A 10 4.02 -16.67 -13.00
N ILE A 11 3.47 -16.19 -14.12
CA ILE A 11 2.83 -14.87 -14.17
C ILE A 11 1.56 -14.84 -13.29
N MET A 12 0.77 -15.91 -13.33
CA MET A 12 -0.41 -16.04 -12.47
C MET A 12 -0.08 -16.10 -10.97
N LYS A 13 1.01 -16.78 -10.59
CA LYS A 13 1.48 -16.81 -9.19
C LYS A 13 1.88 -15.43 -8.70
N ASP A 14 2.62 -14.68 -9.52
CA ASP A 14 3.06 -13.33 -9.14
C ASP A 14 1.87 -12.35 -9.10
N ARG A 15 0.90 -12.49 -10.01
CA ARG A 15 -0.35 -11.72 -9.99
C ARG A 15 -1.16 -11.96 -8.72
N LEU A 16 -1.29 -13.22 -8.30
CA LEU A 16 -1.97 -13.57 -7.05
C LEU A 16 -1.25 -12.96 -5.85
N LYS A 17 0.08 -13.02 -5.83
CA LYS A 17 0.90 -12.41 -4.79
C LYS A 17 0.72 -10.89 -4.74
N ALA A 18 0.81 -10.19 -5.87
CA ALA A 18 0.60 -8.75 -5.96
C ALA A 18 -0.79 -8.36 -5.43
N THR A 19 -1.83 -9.13 -5.78
CA THR A 19 -3.19 -8.93 -5.28
C THR A 19 -3.28 -9.07 -3.74
N GLN A 20 -2.63 -10.10 -3.18
CA GLN A 20 -2.58 -10.31 -1.72
C GLN A 20 -1.82 -9.18 -1.03
N ASP A 21 -0.70 -8.74 -1.61
CA ASP A 21 0.12 -7.66 -1.07
C ASP A 21 -0.62 -6.31 -1.12
N ILE A 22 -1.43 -6.05 -2.15
CA ILE A 22 -2.35 -4.90 -2.23
C ILE A 22 -3.40 -4.98 -1.12
N ALA A 23 -4.04 -6.14 -0.94
CA ALA A 23 -5.04 -6.32 0.12
C ALA A 23 -4.45 -6.06 1.52
N ALA A 24 -3.23 -6.53 1.77
CA ALA A 24 -2.52 -6.26 3.01
C ALA A 24 -2.18 -4.77 3.18
N ALA A 25 -1.73 -4.10 2.12
CA ALA A 25 -1.44 -2.66 2.16
C ALA A 25 -2.71 -1.82 2.37
N ASN A 26 -3.85 -2.22 1.80
CA ASN A 26 -5.14 -1.56 2.03
C ASN A 26 -5.63 -1.74 3.48
N ALA A 27 -5.47 -2.93 4.05
CA ALA A 27 -5.78 -3.17 5.46
C ALA A 27 -4.92 -2.28 6.38
N GLU A 28 -3.63 -2.14 6.06
CA GLU A 28 -2.76 -1.22 6.78
C GLU A 28 -3.16 0.25 6.59
N GLN A 29 -3.59 0.65 5.40
CA GLN A 29 -4.10 1.99 5.15
C GLN A 29 -5.31 2.31 6.04
N MET A 30 -6.24 1.36 6.18
CA MET A 30 -7.40 1.52 7.06
C MET A 30 -6.96 1.67 8.52
N ARG A 31 -5.99 0.86 8.97
CA ARG A 31 -5.45 0.96 10.33
C ARG A 31 -4.77 2.30 10.60
N LEU A 32 -3.99 2.80 9.65
CA LEU A 32 -3.32 4.11 9.73
C LEU A 32 -4.33 5.26 9.75
N ASN A 33 -5.37 5.20 8.91
CA ASN A 33 -6.46 6.19 8.90
C ASN A 33 -7.22 6.21 10.24
N GLN A 34 -7.44 5.05 10.86
CA GLN A 34 -8.02 4.96 12.20
C GLN A 34 -7.10 5.57 13.26
N LYS A 35 -5.79 5.30 13.18
CA LYS A 35 -4.80 5.91 14.08
C LYS A 35 -4.80 7.43 13.96
N SER A 36 -4.75 7.95 12.74
CA SER A 36 -4.78 9.40 12.46
C SER A 36 -6.08 10.05 12.99
N SER A 37 -7.24 9.42 12.76
CA SER A 37 -8.51 9.88 13.35
C SER A 37 -8.47 9.90 14.88
N GLY A 38 -7.84 8.90 15.50
CA GLY A 38 -7.67 8.83 16.96
C GLY A 38 -6.78 9.96 17.49
N LEU A 39 -5.68 10.27 16.79
CA LEU A 39 -4.81 11.39 17.13
C LEU A 39 -5.53 12.73 17.01
N LEU A 40 -6.36 12.94 15.98
CA LEU A 40 -7.18 14.14 15.84
C LEU A 40 -8.13 14.37 17.03
N VAL A 41 -8.73 13.29 17.56
CA VAL A 41 -9.58 13.40 18.76
C VAL A 41 -8.77 13.78 19.99
N LEU A 42 -7.54 13.28 20.10
CA LEU A 42 -6.63 13.67 21.17
C LEU A 42 -6.17 15.12 21.03
N ASP A 43 -5.95 15.63 19.80
CA ASP A 43 -5.65 17.06 19.54
C ASP A 43 -6.75 17.96 20.10
N LEU A 44 -8.02 17.65 19.76
CA LEU A 44 -9.17 18.41 20.26
C LEU A 44 -9.24 18.41 21.79
N LYS A 45 -8.80 17.32 22.43
CA LYS A 45 -8.73 17.22 23.89
C LYS A 45 -7.61 18.08 24.45
N VAL A 46 -6.39 18.02 23.90
CA VAL A 46 -5.26 18.82 24.40
C VAL A 46 -5.49 20.32 24.21
N GLU A 47 -6.12 20.71 23.10
CA GLU A 47 -6.53 22.10 22.85
C GLU A 47 -7.54 22.57 23.90
N ARG A 48 -8.59 21.77 24.16
CA ARG A 48 -9.59 22.06 25.20
C ARG A 48 -8.96 22.15 26.60
N ASP A 49 -8.02 21.25 26.90
CA ASP A 49 -7.40 21.15 28.22
C ASP A 49 -6.21 22.13 28.39
N GLY A 50 -5.80 22.84 27.33
CA GLY A 50 -4.69 23.81 27.33
C GLY A 50 -3.30 23.19 27.51
N ILE A 51 -3.12 21.93 27.12
CA ILE A 51 -1.90 21.15 27.33
C ILE A 51 -1.08 21.15 26.03
N VAL A 52 0.23 21.43 26.12
CA VAL A 52 1.18 21.23 25.02
C VAL A 52 1.94 19.92 25.25
N ASP A 53 1.80 18.96 24.34
CA ASP A 53 2.48 17.66 24.42
C ASP A 53 3.28 17.36 23.14
N SER A 54 4.60 17.55 23.23
CA SER A 54 5.55 17.22 22.16
C SER A 54 5.57 15.73 21.76
N THR A 55 5.08 14.83 22.61
CA THR A 55 4.93 13.41 22.28
C THR A 55 3.87 13.23 21.20
N HIS A 56 2.84 14.07 21.22
CA HIS A 56 1.73 14.04 20.29
C HIS A 56 2.15 14.43 18.87
N GLU A 57 2.91 15.53 18.75
CA GLU A 57 3.46 16.01 17.46
C GLU A 57 4.35 14.95 16.79
N ASN A 58 5.17 14.25 17.59
CA ASN A 58 6.02 13.17 17.08
C ASN A 58 5.20 11.96 16.58
N GLU A 59 4.12 11.59 17.27
CA GLU A 59 3.24 10.51 16.84
C GLU A 59 2.43 10.85 15.58
N HIS A 60 2.07 12.12 15.40
CA HIS A 60 1.49 12.63 14.15
C HIS A 60 2.47 12.49 13.00
N ALA A 61 3.66 13.07 13.12
CA ALA A 61 4.67 13.02 12.05
C ALA A 61 5.01 11.58 11.63
N ARG A 62 5.09 10.65 12.59
CA ARG A 62 5.30 9.21 12.31
C ARG A 62 4.12 8.58 11.59
N THR A 63 2.89 8.95 11.96
CA THR A 63 1.68 8.39 11.37
C THR A 63 1.49 8.92 9.95
N GLU A 64 1.75 10.20 9.71
CA GLU A 64 1.72 10.81 8.37
C GLU A 64 2.78 10.18 7.45
N ALA A 65 4.02 10.04 7.93
CA ALA A 65 5.07 9.36 7.15
C ALA A 65 4.69 7.92 6.79
N ALA A 66 4.11 7.17 7.75
CA ALA A 66 3.65 5.81 7.50
C ALA A 66 2.50 5.75 6.47
N VAL A 67 1.59 6.74 6.48
CA VAL A 67 0.52 6.88 5.48
C VAL A 67 1.11 7.13 4.09
N GLU A 68 2.03 8.08 3.96
CA GLU A 68 2.67 8.37 2.67
C GLU A 68 3.41 7.17 2.10
N ASP A 69 4.18 6.48 2.94
CA ASP A 69 4.93 5.30 2.53
C ASP A 69 4.01 4.15 2.10
N ASN A 70 2.88 3.97 2.80
CA ASN A 70 1.92 2.93 2.45
C ASN A 70 1.16 3.25 1.15
N ILE A 71 0.83 4.53 0.89
CA ILE A 71 0.27 4.97 -0.40
C ILE A 71 1.27 4.69 -1.54
N ARG A 72 2.55 5.07 -1.38
CA ARG A 72 3.59 4.78 -2.39
C ARG A 72 3.75 3.28 -2.63
N LYS A 73 3.59 2.45 -1.58
CA LYS A 73 3.61 0.99 -1.70
C LYS A 73 2.43 0.49 -2.52
N ILE A 74 1.21 0.97 -2.27
CA ILE A 74 0.01 0.62 -3.04
C ILE A 74 0.20 0.99 -4.52
N ASP A 75 0.60 2.23 -4.82
CA ASP A 75 0.85 2.70 -6.19
C ASP A 75 1.84 1.80 -6.94
N ARG A 76 2.91 1.38 -6.26
CA ARG A 76 3.91 0.49 -6.87
C ARG A 76 3.31 -0.89 -7.17
N LEU A 77 2.56 -1.46 -6.23
CA LEU A 77 1.92 -2.77 -6.41
C LEU A 77 0.85 -2.74 -7.49
N GLU A 78 0.10 -1.65 -7.62
CA GLU A 78 -0.89 -1.47 -8.70
C GLU A 78 -0.22 -1.41 -10.08
N ARG A 79 0.91 -0.70 -10.20
CA ARG A 79 1.71 -0.71 -11.44
C ARG A 79 2.27 -2.09 -11.76
N GLU A 80 2.73 -2.81 -10.74
CA GLU A 80 3.22 -4.18 -10.88
C GLU A 80 2.11 -5.13 -11.35
N LEU A 81 0.91 -5.01 -10.76
CA LEU A 81 -0.26 -5.80 -11.17
C LEU A 81 -0.65 -5.51 -12.63
N SER A 82 -0.67 -4.23 -13.03
CA SER A 82 -0.94 -3.83 -14.41
C SER A 82 0.08 -4.41 -15.39
N ALA A 83 1.37 -4.41 -15.04
CA ALA A 83 2.40 -4.98 -15.88
C ALA A 83 2.26 -6.51 -16.02
N LEU A 84 1.87 -7.20 -14.94
CA LEU A 84 1.59 -8.64 -14.97
C LEU A 84 0.35 -8.97 -15.82
N ASP A 85 -0.69 -8.12 -15.78
CA ASP A 85 -1.86 -8.25 -16.64
C ASP A 85 -1.50 -8.09 -18.12
N GLU A 86 -0.66 -7.11 -18.47
CA GLU A 86 -0.13 -6.93 -19.83
C GLU A 86 0.72 -8.13 -20.28
N GLU A 87 1.56 -8.68 -19.39
CA GLU A 87 2.39 -9.85 -19.66
C GLU A 87 1.53 -11.12 -19.90
N LEU A 88 0.46 -11.30 -19.13
CA LEU A 88 -0.50 -12.39 -19.32
C LEU A 88 -1.20 -12.28 -20.67
N GLU A 89 -1.71 -11.11 -21.03
CA GLU A 89 -2.36 -10.91 -22.33
C GLU A 89 -1.42 -11.21 -23.50
N ALA A 90 -0.16 -10.77 -23.40
CA ALA A 90 0.85 -11.03 -24.42
C ALA A 90 1.20 -12.52 -24.54
N THR A 91 1.18 -13.25 -23.42
CA THR A 91 1.44 -14.70 -23.38
C THR A 91 0.28 -15.47 -24.00
N MET A 92 -0.96 -15.13 -23.64
CA MET A 92 -2.16 -15.76 -24.20
C MET A 92 -2.28 -15.56 -25.73
N LYS A 93 -1.92 -14.38 -26.24
CA LYS A 93 -1.92 -14.09 -27.70
C LYS A 93 -0.86 -14.88 -28.49
N LYS A 94 0.15 -15.44 -27.83
CA LYS A 94 1.20 -16.24 -28.48
C LYS A 94 0.89 -17.74 -28.50
N GLU A 95 0.06 -18.20 -27.57
CA GLU A 95 -0.33 -19.61 -27.43
C GLU A 95 -1.62 -19.96 -28.20
N GLY A 96 -2.41 -18.97 -28.62
CA GLY A 96 -3.61 -19.12 -29.47
C GLY A 96 -3.34 -18.86 -30.94
#